data_AF-A0A816WSA5-F1
#
_entry.id   AF-A0A816WSA5-F1
#
_cell.length_a   1.000
_cell.length_b   1.000
_cell.length_c   1.000
_cell.angle_alpha   90.00
_cell.angle_beta   90.00
_cell.angle_gamma   90.00
#
_symmetry.space_group_name_H-M   'P 1'
#
loop_
_entity.id
_entity.type
_entity.pdbx_description
1 polymer ?
#
loop_
_entity_poly.entity_id
_entity_poly.type
_entity_poly.pdbx_seq_one_letter_code
_entity_poly.pdbx_strand_id
1 'polypeptide(L)'
;MRFDYRTYKAWYYGIYINTARNIIIDSCSVIDGNVGIFTFVIGPPALSHVVGNNTITIQNSLIIGAITPNDCDDTVDQTPINILYSQKAVPTVSANSSGGSAGGRCGIVFPYMGLYNMMPSHPWTGMDSYPTIDGLMIVTNVTLAFFNFECSSRQDFAFQVGQHNDDGQFPITTNRLFIYNTSQTNLINSGWPNLDVVNQARCEDMDCDGLKKDLLIDEDGTLFGQPSSVFSDSEHFWGNQQHGVGDFRIPSVALADATGQMINISSIYPYRGISRDPTCAYQSSWQMYLCTNTIDYRMLIMESMDSDTETRRLSPVAIMSDNGYIDLINGPKDHGWCNGFSCGTRISTFMLLIESQHQYLIYLSSTQPNDMRFRIINSDASIVNTLALQYDSLQQIDVYANGIYVPPINQNMNYPYMMLMDTPNTLTLSSPVGSNFFNRTTKMAYFVIDGATVIDLKISPLIVLTFGLPPQTPASFFSTNLVSNLAALLGVPANMIVRVNIVSANNNTRVRRQSSNAGSYQLRVEIRSSPVQSLSGNFSATTQLMANLTSIIINQYQSGELQRAWAMCNDTN
;
A
#
# COMPACT_ATOMS: atom_id res chain seq x y z
N MET A 1 16.69 20.14 12.85
CA MET A 1 17.97 20.56 13.46
C MET A 1 18.99 20.77 12.35
N ARG A 2 19.90 21.76 12.44
CA ARG A 2 20.95 22.02 11.44
C ARG A 2 22.31 21.71 12.06
N PHE A 3 23.15 20.97 11.35
CA PHE A 3 24.45 20.51 11.83
C PHE A 3 25.55 20.83 10.81
N ASP A 4 26.71 21.31 11.28
CA ASP A 4 27.95 21.52 10.54
C ASP A 4 29.10 20.88 11.36
N TYR A 5 29.53 19.69 10.95
CA TYR A 5 30.51 18.89 11.68
C TYR A 5 31.49 18.20 10.76
N ARG A 6 32.68 17.91 11.28
CA ARG A 6 33.68 17.08 10.62
C ARG A 6 34.01 15.87 11.46
N THR A 7 33.90 14.69 10.87
CA THR A 7 34.24 13.41 11.50
C THR A 7 35.21 12.64 10.61
N TYR A 8 36.22 12.05 11.23
CA TYR A 8 37.29 11.32 10.56
C TYR A 8 37.55 10.00 11.28
N LYS A 9 37.63 8.89 10.55
CA LYS A 9 37.89 7.54 11.09
C LYS A 9 36.97 7.17 12.26
N ALA A 10 35.67 7.40 12.08
CA ALA A 10 34.69 7.09 13.11
C ALA A 10 34.40 5.58 13.14
N TRP A 11 34.63 4.94 14.29
CA TRP A 11 34.55 3.49 14.42
C TRP A 11 33.15 2.90 14.16
N TYR A 12 32.10 3.59 14.64
CA TYR A 12 30.70 3.19 14.39
C TYR A 12 29.99 4.13 13.43
N TYR A 13 29.78 5.40 13.81
CA TYR A 13 29.07 6.38 12.99
C TYR A 13 29.86 7.68 12.87
N GLY A 14 29.93 8.23 11.66
CA GLY A 14 30.26 9.64 11.48
C GLY A 14 29.16 10.51 12.08
N ILE A 15 27.92 10.30 11.66
CA ILE A 15 26.74 10.99 12.18
C ILE A 15 25.65 9.96 12.49
N TYR A 16 25.26 9.91 13.76
CA TYR A 16 24.06 9.23 14.23
C TYR A 16 23.08 10.26 14.77
N ILE A 17 21.86 10.30 14.26
CA ILE A 17 20.81 11.19 14.77
C ILE A 17 19.54 10.39 15.01
N ASN A 18 18.98 10.51 16.22
CA ASN A 18 17.72 9.91 16.61
C ASN A 18 16.85 10.96 17.30
N THR A 19 15.74 11.37 16.66
CA THR A 19 14.97 12.56 17.09
C THR A 19 13.53 12.57 16.56
N ALA A 20 12.63 13.24 17.28
CA ALA A 20 11.24 13.50 16.86
C ALA A 20 11.08 14.79 16.04
N ARG A 21 12.06 15.13 15.20
CA ARG A 21 12.13 16.38 14.44
C ARG A 21 12.74 16.14 13.07
N ASN A 22 12.36 16.96 12.10
CA ASN A 22 13.01 16.97 10.81
C ASN A 22 14.52 17.27 10.94
N ILE A 23 15.31 16.57 10.14
CA ILE A 23 16.77 16.57 10.20
C ILE A 23 17.33 17.34 9.00
N ILE A 24 18.28 18.24 9.24
CA ILE A 24 19.05 18.92 8.20
C ILE A 24 20.54 18.74 8.55
N ILE A 25 21.25 17.95 7.75
CA ILE A 25 22.71 17.79 7.82
C ILE A 25 23.29 18.67 6.70
N ASP A 26 24.04 19.70 7.05
CA ASP A 26 24.43 20.75 6.10
C ASP A 26 25.89 21.17 6.27
N SER A 27 26.66 21.17 5.19
CA SER A 27 28.09 21.54 5.25
C SER A 27 28.95 20.60 6.10
N CYS A 28 28.49 19.36 6.32
CA CYS A 28 29.25 18.36 7.07
C CYS A 28 30.33 17.69 6.21
N SER A 29 31.39 17.20 6.85
CA SER A 29 32.38 16.32 6.24
C SER A 29 32.51 15.02 7.03
N VAL A 30 32.15 13.90 6.43
CA VAL A 30 32.25 12.57 7.04
C VAL A 30 33.25 11.75 6.24
N ILE A 31 34.37 11.39 6.86
CA ILE A 31 35.51 10.78 6.18
C ILE A 31 35.85 9.47 6.86
N ASP A 32 35.83 8.38 6.09
CA ASP A 32 36.30 7.05 6.51
C ASP A 32 35.59 6.55 7.80
N GLY A 33 34.29 6.83 7.92
CA GLY A 33 33.45 6.29 8.99
C GLY A 33 32.88 4.93 8.58
N ASN A 34 32.75 3.98 9.51
CA ASN A 34 32.14 2.67 9.25
C ASN A 34 30.73 2.84 8.66
N VAL A 35 29.88 3.60 9.36
CA VAL A 35 28.67 4.19 8.78
C VAL A 35 28.84 5.71 8.76
N GLY A 36 28.71 6.33 7.60
CA GLY A 36 28.87 7.76 7.44
C GLY A 36 27.73 8.50 8.10
N ILE A 37 26.51 8.29 7.61
CA ILE A 37 25.30 8.93 8.11
C ILE A 37 24.22 7.87 8.32
N PHE A 38 23.72 7.78 9.55
CA PHE A 38 22.50 7.05 9.88
C PHE A 38 21.53 7.95 10.65
N THR A 39 20.29 7.96 10.19
CA THR A 39 19.23 8.80 10.74
C THR A 39 18.02 7.96 11.10
N PHE A 40 17.53 8.19 12.31
CA PHE A 40 16.30 7.63 12.85
C PHE A 40 15.35 8.77 13.21
N VAL A 41 14.21 8.87 12.52
CA VAL A 41 13.18 9.87 12.87
C VAL A 41 12.09 9.22 13.70
N ILE A 42 11.88 9.77 14.89
CA ILE A 42 10.81 9.34 15.79
C ILE A 42 9.51 10.01 15.32
N GLY A 43 8.59 9.19 14.81
CA GLY A 43 7.30 9.64 14.33
C GLY A 43 6.15 8.82 14.92
N PRO A 44 4.90 9.23 14.63
CA PRO A 44 3.75 8.40 14.94
C PRO A 44 3.86 7.07 14.18
N PRO A 45 3.74 5.91 14.87
CA PRO A 45 3.72 4.63 14.19
C PRO A 45 2.47 4.54 13.33
N ALA A 46 2.52 3.71 12.29
CA ALA A 46 1.38 3.48 11.40
C ALA A 46 0.09 3.07 12.14
N LEU A 47 0.21 2.46 13.32
CA LEU A 47 -0.92 2.09 14.18
C LEU A 47 -1.83 3.27 14.56
N SER A 48 -1.28 4.48 14.61
CA SER A 48 -2.05 5.68 14.90
C SER A 48 -2.88 6.19 13.72
N HIS A 49 -2.60 5.72 12.50
CA HIS A 49 -3.13 6.26 11.24
C HIS A 49 -2.86 7.75 11.00
N VAL A 50 -1.85 8.31 11.67
CA VAL A 50 -1.44 9.72 11.58
C VAL A 50 -0.17 9.86 10.76
N VAL A 51 -0.21 10.77 9.78
CA VAL A 51 0.95 11.15 8.95
C VAL A 51 1.86 12.09 9.75
N GLY A 52 3.16 11.80 9.75
CA GLY A 52 4.15 12.56 10.52
C GLY A 52 4.76 13.74 9.76
N ASN A 53 4.75 13.72 8.43
CA ASN A 53 5.47 14.67 7.57
C ASN A 53 6.96 14.77 7.93
N ASN A 54 7.57 13.62 8.18
CA ASN A 54 8.94 13.50 8.63
C ASN A 54 9.89 13.60 7.44
N THR A 55 10.83 14.56 7.50
CA THR A 55 11.82 14.76 6.44
C THR A 55 13.25 14.80 6.96
N ILE A 56 14.15 14.27 6.15
CA ILE A 56 15.59 14.34 6.33
C ILE A 56 16.18 15.02 5.10
N THR A 57 17.05 16.00 5.31
CA THR A 57 17.79 16.66 4.24
C THR A 57 19.28 16.57 4.53
N ILE A 58 20.04 16.01 3.60
CA ILE A 58 21.50 15.99 3.62
C ILE A 58 21.97 16.89 2.48
N GLN A 59 22.69 17.95 2.79
CA GLN A 59 23.05 18.95 1.80
C GLN A 59 24.44 19.56 1.97
N ASN A 60 25.00 20.07 0.87
CA ASN A 60 26.28 20.79 0.83
C ASN A 60 27.43 20.05 1.53
N SER A 61 27.38 18.71 1.57
CA SER A 61 28.22 17.89 2.45
C SER A 61 29.19 17.02 1.65
N LEU A 62 30.26 16.58 2.31
CA LEU A 62 31.29 15.71 1.76
C LEU A 62 31.29 14.39 2.52
N ILE A 63 31.02 13.28 1.83
CA ILE A 63 31.01 11.94 2.42
C ILE A 63 32.02 11.09 1.66
N ILE A 64 33.04 10.64 2.36
CA ILE A 64 34.17 9.90 1.81
C ILE A 64 34.20 8.51 2.45
N GLY A 65 34.27 7.48 1.61
CA GLY A 65 34.50 6.09 2.02
C GLY A 65 35.91 5.86 2.53
N ALA A 66 36.45 4.66 2.34
CA ALA A 66 37.82 4.34 2.72
C ALA A 66 38.85 5.23 2.01
N ILE A 67 39.83 5.75 2.76
CA ILE A 67 40.94 6.54 2.21
C ILE A 67 42.27 5.82 2.39
N THR A 68 43.16 5.93 1.40
CA THR A 68 44.50 5.33 1.47
C THR A 68 45.51 6.15 2.29
N PRO A 69 46.44 5.49 3.02
CA PRO A 69 46.51 4.05 3.22
C PRO A 69 45.43 3.65 4.23
N ASN A 70 44.42 2.92 3.77
CA ASN A 70 43.47 2.30 4.66
C ASN A 70 44.23 1.06 5.09
N ASP A 71 44.93 1.15 6.20
CA ASP A 71 45.70 0.02 6.72
C ASP A 71 44.65 -1.06 6.97
N CYS A 72 44.60 -2.08 6.13
CA CYS A 72 43.59 -3.13 6.12
C CYS A 72 43.52 -3.96 7.43
N ASP A 73 44.25 -3.51 8.44
CA ASP A 73 44.39 -3.99 9.79
C ASP A 73 43.77 -3.01 10.83
N ASP A 74 42.98 -2.03 10.39
CA ASP A 74 42.17 -1.16 11.25
C ASP A 74 41.39 -2.02 12.27
N THR A 75 41.82 -1.94 13.53
CA THR A 75 41.27 -2.65 14.68
C THR A 75 40.98 -1.67 15.79
N VAL A 76 39.90 -1.92 16.54
CA VAL A 76 39.67 -1.23 17.82
C VAL A 76 40.02 -2.19 18.93
N ASP A 77 40.76 -1.70 19.92
CA ASP A 77 40.83 -2.42 21.19
C ASP A 77 39.42 -2.43 21.80
N GLN A 78 38.86 -3.63 21.98
CA GLN A 78 37.53 -3.81 22.56
C GLN A 78 37.53 -3.85 24.08
N THR A 79 38.71 -3.91 24.72
CA THR A 79 38.84 -3.97 26.17
C THR A 79 38.53 -2.66 26.93
N PRO A 80 38.66 -1.44 26.35
CA PRO A 80 38.30 -0.21 27.04
C PRO A 80 36.83 -0.22 27.44
N ILE A 81 36.57 0.23 28.67
CA ILE A 81 35.25 0.21 29.27
C ILE A 81 34.20 0.99 28.45
N ASN A 82 34.62 2.04 27.74
CA ASN A 82 33.76 2.81 26.86
C ASN A 82 33.32 1.99 25.63
N ILE A 83 34.21 1.16 25.06
CA ILE A 83 33.87 0.29 23.93
C ILE A 83 32.95 -0.84 24.40
N LEU A 84 33.27 -1.47 25.53
CA LEU A 84 32.41 -2.49 26.15
C LEU A 84 31.00 -1.98 26.44
N TYR A 85 30.86 -0.76 26.96
CA TYR A 85 29.53 -0.16 27.21
C TYR A 85 28.87 0.42 25.96
N SER A 86 29.59 0.54 24.84
CA SER A 86 29.05 1.00 23.56
C SER A 86 28.55 -0.13 22.66
N GLN A 87 28.47 -1.38 23.14
CA GLN A 87 27.98 -2.53 22.34
C GLN A 87 26.60 -2.29 21.71
N LYS A 88 25.75 -1.47 22.33
CA LYS A 88 24.43 -1.11 21.76
C LYS A 88 24.55 -0.16 20.56
N ALA A 89 25.68 0.49 20.34
CA ALA A 89 25.94 1.38 19.22
C ALA A 89 26.52 0.67 17.99
N VAL A 90 26.78 -0.64 18.04
CA VAL A 90 27.34 -1.38 16.90
C VAL A 90 26.43 -1.21 15.66
N PRO A 91 26.98 -0.81 14.49
CA PRO A 91 26.20 -0.47 13.32
C PRO A 91 25.75 -1.71 12.54
N THR A 92 24.66 -2.33 12.96
CA THR A 92 24.09 -3.49 12.26
C THR A 92 23.39 -3.11 10.94
N VAL A 93 23.18 -1.82 10.68
CA VAL A 93 22.59 -1.33 9.42
C VAL A 93 23.47 -1.57 8.20
N SER A 94 24.79 -1.77 8.39
CA SER A 94 25.74 -2.00 7.29
C SER A 94 25.92 -3.50 7.02
N ALA A 95 26.13 -3.87 5.75
CA ALA A 95 26.16 -5.28 5.33
C ALA A 95 27.46 -5.99 5.74
N ASN A 96 28.46 -5.20 6.09
CA ASN A 96 29.77 -5.65 6.53
C ASN A 96 30.01 -5.27 8.00
N SER A 97 28.97 -5.24 8.85
CA SER A 97 29.08 -4.80 10.24
C SER A 97 29.94 -5.76 11.08
N SER A 98 31.25 -5.59 11.07
CA SER A 98 32.14 -6.35 11.95
C SER A 98 32.38 -5.57 13.24
N GLY A 99 31.79 -6.04 14.35
CA GLY A 99 31.89 -5.41 15.67
C GLY A 99 33.31 -5.28 16.24
N GLY A 100 34.34 -5.82 15.56
CA GLY A 100 35.75 -5.78 15.98
C GLY A 100 36.80 -5.69 14.86
N SER A 101 36.40 -5.57 13.60
CA SER A 101 37.29 -5.28 12.47
C SER A 101 36.67 -4.17 11.63
N ALA A 102 37.47 -3.41 10.88
CA ALA A 102 36.90 -2.46 9.92
C ALA A 102 36.19 -3.24 8.81
N GLY A 103 34.86 -3.28 8.87
CA GLY A 103 34.03 -3.68 7.74
C GLY A 103 34.16 -2.71 6.57
N GLY A 104 33.51 -3.01 5.46
CA GLY A 104 33.32 -2.03 4.39
C GLY A 104 32.57 -0.79 4.89
N ARG A 105 32.91 0.38 4.34
CA ARG A 105 32.30 1.67 4.70
C ARG A 105 30.95 1.84 4.02
N CYS A 106 29.97 2.34 4.75
CA CYS A 106 28.68 2.74 4.20
C CYS A 106 28.56 4.26 4.28
N GLY A 107 28.24 4.95 3.18
CA GLY A 107 28.09 6.40 3.15
C GLY A 107 26.81 6.88 3.84
N ILE A 108 25.67 6.70 3.17
CA ILE A 108 24.34 7.11 3.64
C ILE A 108 23.46 5.87 3.76
N VAL A 109 22.88 5.65 4.94
CA VAL A 109 21.90 4.59 5.14
C VAL A 109 20.48 5.10 4.85
N PHE A 110 19.63 4.27 4.25
CA PHE A 110 18.20 4.57 4.09
C PHE A 110 17.55 4.96 5.43
N PRO A 111 16.60 5.91 5.42
CA PRO A 111 16.09 6.49 6.64
C PRO A 111 15.22 5.49 7.41
N TYR A 112 15.50 5.34 8.70
CA TYR A 112 14.61 4.65 9.62
C TYR A 112 13.61 5.66 10.18
N MET A 113 12.33 5.35 10.11
CA MET A 113 11.30 6.19 10.72
C MET A 113 10.25 5.32 11.41
N GLY A 114 10.06 5.53 12.71
CA GLY A 114 9.20 4.70 13.56
C GLY A 114 9.06 5.29 14.96
N LEU A 115 8.64 4.49 15.94
CA LEU A 115 8.64 4.93 17.34
C LEU A 115 10.04 5.00 17.93
N TYR A 116 10.13 5.63 19.10
CA TYR A 116 11.36 5.72 19.87
C TYR A 116 11.90 4.32 20.23
N ASN A 117 13.10 3.99 19.76
CA ASN A 117 13.74 2.69 19.93
C ASN A 117 14.52 2.51 21.24
N MET A 118 14.28 3.36 22.24
CA MET A 118 14.88 3.25 23.58
C MET A 118 16.41 3.33 23.65
N MET A 119 17.08 3.84 22.60
CA MET A 119 18.51 4.16 22.69
C MET A 119 18.76 5.21 23.80
N PRO A 120 19.86 5.14 24.56
CA PRO A 120 21.00 4.23 24.37
C PRO A 120 20.89 2.90 25.12
N SER A 121 19.79 2.65 25.86
CA SER A 121 19.61 1.40 26.62
C SER A 121 19.41 0.16 25.74
N HIS A 122 18.91 0.38 24.53
CA HIS A 122 18.68 -0.61 23.48
C HIS A 122 19.57 -0.34 22.25
N PRO A 123 19.70 -1.32 21.32
CA PRO A 123 20.52 -1.14 20.12
C PRO A 123 20.13 0.11 19.33
N TRP A 124 21.13 0.88 18.87
CA TRP A 124 20.92 2.17 18.19
C TRP A 124 20.23 2.04 16.83
N THR A 125 20.44 0.90 16.18
CA THR A 125 19.84 0.49 14.90
C THR A 125 18.59 -0.37 15.07
N GLY A 126 18.22 -0.70 16.31
CA GLY A 126 17.04 -1.52 16.59
C GLY A 126 15.76 -0.76 16.24
N MET A 127 14.77 -1.50 15.72
CA MET A 127 13.41 -1.02 15.52
C MET A 127 12.45 -2.13 15.95
N ASP A 128 11.84 -1.92 17.12
CA ASP A 128 10.84 -2.82 17.72
C ASP A 128 9.45 -2.16 17.69
N SER A 129 9.15 -1.47 16.58
CA SER A 129 7.89 -0.79 16.35
C SER A 129 7.55 -0.76 14.88
N TYR A 130 6.27 -0.63 14.54
CA TYR A 130 5.88 -0.34 13.17
C TYR A 130 6.52 0.95 12.64
N PRO A 131 6.81 1.01 11.33
CA PRO A 131 7.28 2.22 10.69
C PRO A 131 6.22 3.34 10.76
N THR A 132 6.62 4.56 10.42
CA THR A 132 5.68 5.65 10.14
C THR A 132 4.85 5.35 8.88
N ILE A 133 3.86 6.20 8.56
CA ILE A 133 3.09 6.08 7.30
C ILE A 133 3.84 6.74 6.13
N ASP A 134 4.58 7.79 6.43
CA ASP A 134 5.30 8.60 5.46
C ASP A 134 6.71 8.90 5.93
N GLY A 135 7.55 9.28 4.97
CA GLY A 135 8.93 9.65 5.19
C GLY A 135 9.61 10.05 3.89
N LEU A 136 10.63 10.89 3.98
CA LEU A 136 11.50 11.24 2.85
C LEU A 136 12.91 11.57 3.32
N MET A 137 13.90 11.07 2.60
CA MET A 137 15.25 11.61 2.64
C MET A 137 15.57 12.33 1.33
N ILE A 138 16.05 13.56 1.42
CA ILE A 138 16.52 14.37 0.29
C ILE A 138 18.05 14.51 0.42
N VAL A 139 18.80 14.15 -0.61
CA VAL A 139 20.25 14.29 -0.65
C VAL A 139 20.63 15.22 -1.80
N THR A 140 21.14 16.40 -1.48
CA THR A 140 21.40 17.42 -2.52
C THR A 140 22.70 18.20 -2.37
N ASN A 141 23.40 18.44 -3.47
CA ASN A 141 24.72 19.10 -3.43
C ASN A 141 25.69 18.37 -2.50
N VAL A 142 25.77 17.04 -2.62
CA VAL A 142 26.63 16.18 -1.79
C VAL A 142 27.70 15.54 -2.66
N THR A 143 28.94 15.56 -2.18
CA THR A 143 30.03 14.79 -2.77
C THR A 143 30.09 13.41 -2.14
N LEU A 144 30.01 12.35 -2.95
CA LEU A 144 30.22 10.97 -2.57
C LEU A 144 31.52 10.50 -3.21
N ALA A 145 32.52 10.14 -2.40
CA ALA A 145 33.83 9.81 -2.93
C ALA A 145 34.47 8.57 -2.30
N PHE A 146 35.28 7.86 -3.10
CA PHE A 146 36.09 6.72 -2.64
C PHE A 146 35.29 5.54 -2.06
N PHE A 147 34.09 5.24 -2.59
CA PHE A 147 33.39 3.99 -2.28
C PHE A 147 33.79 2.90 -3.28
N ASN A 148 34.71 2.03 -2.87
CA ASN A 148 35.31 1.01 -3.74
C ASN A 148 35.46 -0.34 -3.01
N PHE A 149 35.98 -1.32 -3.75
CA PHE A 149 36.56 -2.50 -3.13
C PHE A 149 37.95 -2.17 -2.59
N GLU A 150 38.13 -2.40 -1.30
CA GLU A 150 39.38 -2.19 -0.59
C GLU A 150 39.78 -3.47 0.15
N CYS A 151 41.05 -3.61 0.50
CA CYS A 151 41.52 -4.71 1.37
C CYS A 151 41.14 -6.13 0.91
N SER A 152 41.08 -6.35 -0.42
CA SER A 152 40.74 -7.61 -1.08
C SER A 152 39.38 -8.24 -0.74
N SER A 153 38.62 -7.66 0.18
CA SER A 153 37.40 -8.26 0.76
C SER A 153 36.43 -7.24 1.36
N ARG A 154 36.84 -5.98 1.55
CA ARG A 154 35.97 -4.91 2.05
C ARG A 154 35.31 -4.22 0.88
N GLN A 155 33.99 -4.21 0.88
CA GLN A 155 33.21 -3.51 -0.13
C GLN A 155 32.52 -2.33 0.51
N ASP A 156 32.88 -1.14 0.05
CA ASP A 156 32.27 0.11 0.50
C ASP A 156 31.07 0.46 -0.38
N PHE A 157 30.03 1.07 0.19
CA PHE A 157 28.83 1.49 -0.54
C PHE A 157 28.47 2.94 -0.25
N ALA A 158 28.14 3.71 -1.29
CA ALA A 158 27.76 5.11 -1.14
C ALA A 158 26.39 5.26 -0.47
N PHE A 159 25.41 4.45 -0.89
CA PHE A 159 24.10 4.30 -0.28
C PHE A 159 23.90 2.86 0.18
N GLN A 160 23.17 2.68 1.28
CA GLN A 160 22.85 1.35 1.75
C GLN A 160 21.47 1.28 2.40
N VAL A 161 20.70 0.27 2.01
CA VAL A 161 19.47 -0.12 2.69
C VAL A 161 19.81 -0.76 4.04
N GLY A 162 19.11 -0.39 5.11
CA GLY A 162 19.41 -0.88 6.45
C GLY A 162 19.01 -2.34 6.63
N GLN A 163 19.99 -3.23 6.76
CA GLN A 163 19.85 -4.70 6.63
C GLN A 163 18.99 -5.41 7.69
N HIS A 164 18.57 -4.72 8.76
CA HIS A 164 17.76 -5.29 9.83
C HIS A 164 16.46 -4.53 10.10
N ASN A 165 16.05 -3.66 9.17
CA ASN A 165 14.70 -3.11 9.19
C ASN A 165 13.84 -3.93 8.22
N ASP A 166 13.25 -4.99 8.78
CA ASP A 166 12.44 -5.93 8.01
C ASP A 166 11.11 -5.33 7.55
N ASP A 167 10.63 -4.24 8.16
CA ASP A 167 9.26 -3.76 7.97
C ASP A 167 9.10 -2.82 6.77
N GLY A 168 9.89 -1.74 6.76
CA GLY A 168 9.67 -0.64 5.81
C GLY A 168 10.71 0.47 5.96
N GLN A 169 11.19 0.94 4.81
CA GLN A 169 12.15 2.04 4.69
C GLN A 169 11.62 3.04 3.67
N PHE A 170 11.98 4.31 3.84
CA PHE A 170 11.36 5.40 3.07
C PHE A 170 12.21 5.86 1.89
N PRO A 171 11.57 6.41 0.84
CA PRO A 171 12.27 6.82 -0.36
C PRO A 171 13.39 7.85 -0.11
N ILE A 172 14.42 7.78 -0.95
CA ILE A 172 15.47 8.78 -1.08
C ILE A 172 15.30 9.52 -2.41
N THR A 173 15.37 10.86 -2.40
CA THR A 173 15.52 11.66 -3.62
C THR A 173 16.90 12.30 -3.66
N THR A 174 17.55 12.28 -4.83
CA THR A 174 18.90 12.82 -5.03
C THR A 174 18.94 13.84 -6.14
N ASN A 175 19.72 14.91 -5.96
CA ASN A 175 19.88 15.99 -6.95
C ASN A 175 21.21 16.73 -6.72
N ARG A 176 21.98 17.10 -7.74
CA ARG A 176 23.30 17.75 -7.64
C ARG A 176 24.31 16.93 -6.84
N LEU A 177 24.39 15.62 -7.08
CA LEU A 177 25.47 14.81 -6.51
C LEU A 177 26.78 15.02 -7.29
N PHE A 178 27.90 14.91 -6.58
CA PHE A 178 29.21 14.83 -7.22
C PHE A 178 29.86 13.50 -6.84
N ILE A 179 29.93 12.58 -7.79
CA ILE A 179 30.51 11.26 -7.60
C ILE A 179 31.98 11.31 -8.01
N TYR A 180 32.89 10.97 -7.10
CA TYR A 180 34.33 11.00 -7.36
C TYR A 180 35.02 9.70 -6.96
N ASN A 181 35.77 9.10 -7.89
CA ASN A 181 36.54 7.87 -7.65
C ASN A 181 35.76 6.79 -6.87
N THR A 182 34.52 6.55 -7.29
CA THR A 182 33.59 5.59 -6.70
C THR A 182 33.19 4.60 -7.78
N SER A 183 33.28 3.31 -7.49
CA SER A 183 32.89 2.27 -8.44
C SER A 183 31.37 2.25 -8.65
N GLN A 184 30.94 2.04 -9.90
CA GLN A 184 29.51 1.92 -10.23
C GLN A 184 28.85 0.78 -9.44
N THR A 185 29.55 -0.33 -9.23
CA THR A 185 29.06 -1.48 -8.47
C THR A 185 28.91 -1.22 -6.97
N ASN A 186 29.41 -0.07 -6.50
CA ASN A 186 29.50 0.31 -5.10
C ASN A 186 28.62 1.53 -4.78
N LEU A 187 27.74 1.93 -5.71
CA LEU A 187 26.82 3.03 -5.45
C LEU A 187 25.77 2.66 -4.42
N ILE A 188 25.14 1.48 -4.55
CA ILE A 188 24.01 1.08 -3.73
C ILE A 188 24.16 -0.38 -3.32
N ASN A 189 23.82 -0.69 -2.07
CA ASN A 189 23.59 -2.04 -1.61
C ASN A 189 22.19 -2.15 -0.98
N SER A 190 21.32 -2.95 -1.61
CA SER A 190 19.98 -3.24 -1.10
C SER A 190 19.99 -4.33 -0.04
N GLY A 191 20.73 -5.42 -0.26
CA GLY A 191 20.59 -6.62 0.53
C GLY A 191 19.31 -7.40 0.22
N TRP A 192 19.12 -8.52 0.90
CA TRP A 192 18.00 -9.46 0.67
C TRP A 192 17.19 -9.68 1.95
N PRO A 193 15.88 -9.95 1.84
CA PRO A 193 15.04 -10.29 2.99
C PRO A 193 15.64 -11.41 3.84
N ASN A 194 15.59 -11.22 5.16
CA ASN A 194 16.14 -12.19 6.10
C ASN A 194 15.16 -13.35 6.34
N LEU A 195 15.58 -14.57 6.02
CA LEU A 195 14.77 -15.77 6.25
C LEU A 195 14.47 -16.01 7.73
N ASP A 196 15.35 -15.57 8.65
CA ASP A 196 15.20 -15.81 10.09
C ASP A 196 13.94 -15.15 10.67
N VAL A 197 13.41 -14.10 10.04
CA VAL A 197 12.18 -13.42 10.47
C VAL A 197 10.93 -13.99 9.81
N VAL A 198 11.05 -14.98 8.91
CA VAL A 198 9.90 -15.71 8.34
C VAL A 198 9.46 -16.81 9.32
N ASN A 199 8.76 -16.39 10.37
CA ASN A 199 8.18 -17.28 11.36
C ASN A 199 6.97 -16.62 12.06
N GLN A 200 6.19 -17.43 12.78
CA GLN A 200 4.94 -17.01 13.45
C GLN A 200 5.10 -15.83 14.42
N ALA A 201 6.27 -15.66 15.03
CA ALA A 201 6.49 -14.57 15.97
C ALA A 201 6.87 -13.24 15.29
N ARG A 202 7.01 -13.23 13.96
CA ARG A 202 7.56 -12.11 13.17
C ARG A 202 6.78 -11.91 11.86
N CYS A 203 7.32 -12.30 10.71
CA CYS A 203 6.72 -12.11 9.39
C CYS A 203 5.71 -13.22 8.99
N GLU A 204 5.45 -14.16 9.90
CA GLU A 204 4.63 -15.36 9.74
C GLU A 204 5.22 -16.37 8.76
N ASP A 205 4.81 -16.32 7.50
CA ASP A 205 5.03 -17.37 6.51
C ASP A 205 5.37 -16.80 5.13
N MET A 206 5.84 -15.55 5.11
CA MET A 206 6.36 -14.82 3.95
C MET A 206 7.38 -13.77 4.41
N ASP A 207 8.34 -13.40 3.56
CA ASP A 207 9.25 -12.27 3.79
C ASP A 207 8.49 -11.00 4.18
N CYS A 208 9.03 -10.21 5.12
CA CYS A 208 8.59 -8.84 5.30
C CYS A 208 9.16 -7.93 4.19
N ASP A 209 8.61 -6.72 4.06
CA ASP A 209 8.78 -5.89 2.87
C ASP A 209 9.89 -4.83 2.96
N GLY A 210 10.54 -4.67 4.12
CA GLY A 210 11.50 -3.61 4.38
C GLY A 210 12.76 -3.63 3.53
N LEU A 211 13.11 -4.77 2.93
CA LEU A 211 14.21 -4.94 1.97
C LEU A 211 13.72 -5.15 0.52
N LYS A 212 12.40 -5.08 0.31
CA LYS A 212 11.74 -5.40 -0.96
C LYS A 212 11.10 -4.18 -1.62
N LYS A 213 10.97 -3.07 -0.90
CA LYS A 213 10.20 -1.87 -1.31
C LYS A 213 11.00 -0.58 -1.20
N ASP A 214 12.33 -0.66 -1.21
CA ASP A 214 13.19 0.51 -1.17
C ASP A 214 13.18 1.23 -2.52
N LEU A 215 13.22 2.57 -2.48
CA LEU A 215 13.16 3.43 -3.66
C LEU A 215 14.17 4.58 -3.53
N LEU A 216 14.99 4.77 -4.56
CA LEU A 216 15.88 5.91 -4.72
C LEU A 216 15.58 6.58 -6.06
N ILE A 217 15.31 7.88 -6.05
CA ILE A 217 15.01 8.68 -7.24
C ILE A 217 16.13 9.68 -7.47
N ASP A 218 16.83 9.58 -8.59
CA ASP A 218 17.77 10.58 -9.09
C ASP A 218 17.05 11.57 -10.00
N GLU A 219 16.78 12.77 -9.50
CA GLU A 219 15.94 13.77 -10.17
C GLU A 219 16.64 14.49 -11.31
N ASP A 220 17.97 14.61 -11.26
CA ASP A 220 18.75 15.40 -12.23
C ASP A 220 19.82 14.60 -12.98
N GLY A 221 19.96 13.32 -12.67
CA GLY A 221 20.86 12.40 -13.36
C GLY A 221 22.31 12.49 -12.90
N THR A 222 22.58 13.20 -11.81
CA THR A 222 23.95 13.35 -11.30
C THR A 222 24.49 12.11 -10.62
N LEU A 223 23.62 11.16 -10.24
CA LEU A 223 24.01 9.87 -9.69
C LEU A 223 24.21 8.82 -10.78
N PHE A 224 23.30 8.73 -11.75
CA PHE A 224 23.28 7.65 -12.75
C PHE A 224 23.62 8.08 -14.18
N GLY A 225 23.95 9.35 -14.40
CA GLY A 225 24.25 9.94 -15.71
C GLY A 225 23.01 10.43 -16.48
N GLN A 226 21.81 10.07 -16.02
CA GLN A 226 20.52 10.57 -16.49
C GLN A 226 19.49 10.38 -15.37
N PRO A 227 18.45 11.22 -15.29
CA PRO A 227 17.50 11.09 -14.19
C PRO A 227 16.81 9.73 -14.25
N SER A 228 16.68 9.08 -13.10
CA SER A 228 16.32 7.66 -13.00
C SER A 228 15.67 7.31 -11.66
N SER A 229 14.86 6.26 -11.63
CA SER A 229 14.38 5.62 -10.40
C SER A 229 15.05 4.26 -10.22
N VAL A 230 15.45 3.93 -8.99
CA VAL A 230 16.05 2.64 -8.62
C VAL A 230 15.26 2.03 -7.48
N PHE A 231 14.85 0.76 -7.61
CA PHE A 231 14.08 0.06 -6.58
C PHE A 231 14.44 -1.43 -6.43
N SER A 232 14.18 -1.99 -5.25
CA SER A 232 14.59 -3.36 -4.87
C SER A 232 14.00 -4.45 -5.78
N ASP A 233 14.73 -5.55 -5.92
CA ASP A 233 14.26 -6.81 -6.51
C ASP A 233 13.29 -7.53 -5.54
N SER A 234 12.01 -7.15 -5.58
CA SER A 234 10.96 -7.71 -4.72
C SER A 234 10.72 -9.20 -4.96
N GLU A 235 11.03 -9.70 -6.15
CA GLU A 235 10.76 -11.06 -6.60
C GLU A 235 11.94 -12.02 -6.45
N HIS A 236 13.04 -11.58 -5.83
CA HIS A 236 14.30 -12.35 -5.74
C HIS A 236 14.11 -13.83 -5.37
N PHE A 237 13.27 -14.10 -4.37
CA PHE A 237 12.98 -15.45 -3.87
C PHE A 237 11.67 -16.06 -4.42
N TRP A 238 11.16 -15.57 -5.55
CA TRP A 238 9.91 -16.06 -6.13
C TRP A 238 9.97 -17.57 -6.42
N GLY A 239 9.01 -18.32 -5.88
CA GLY A 239 8.94 -19.78 -5.95
C GLY A 239 9.62 -20.49 -4.78
N ASN A 240 10.31 -19.77 -3.89
CA ASN A 240 10.90 -20.35 -2.68
C ASN A 240 9.85 -20.47 -1.57
N GLN A 241 9.56 -21.69 -1.15
CA GLN A 241 8.57 -21.98 -0.10
C GLN A 241 8.99 -21.48 1.29
N GLN A 242 10.29 -21.44 1.59
CA GLN A 242 10.78 -20.99 2.90
C GLN A 242 10.60 -19.48 3.07
N HIS A 243 10.85 -18.72 2.02
CA HIS A 243 10.59 -17.28 1.97
C HIS A 243 9.11 -16.94 1.77
N GLY A 244 8.29 -17.93 1.43
CA GLY A 244 6.84 -17.76 1.28
C GLY A 244 6.44 -16.78 0.18
N VAL A 245 7.26 -16.62 -0.86
CA VAL A 245 6.98 -15.78 -2.04
C VAL A 245 6.82 -16.68 -3.25
N GLY A 246 5.71 -16.57 -3.98
CA GLY A 246 5.50 -17.32 -5.23
C GLY A 246 4.03 -17.39 -5.65
N ASP A 247 3.77 -18.02 -6.80
CA ASP A 247 2.41 -18.16 -7.36
C ASP A 247 1.44 -18.84 -6.38
N PHE A 248 1.94 -19.73 -5.51
CA PHE A 248 1.17 -20.42 -4.46
C PHE A 248 0.67 -19.49 -3.34
N ARG A 249 1.08 -18.21 -3.34
CA ARG A 249 0.71 -17.17 -2.38
C ARG A 249 -0.16 -16.07 -2.98
N ILE A 250 -0.46 -16.14 -4.29
CA ILE A 250 -1.41 -15.24 -4.93
C ILE A 250 -2.80 -15.52 -4.31
N PRO A 251 -3.53 -14.47 -3.85
CA PRO A 251 -4.87 -14.64 -3.31
C PRO A 251 -5.76 -15.44 -4.26
N SER A 252 -6.47 -16.44 -3.72
CA SER A 252 -7.25 -17.38 -4.52
C SER A 252 -8.34 -16.71 -5.35
N VAL A 253 -8.90 -15.60 -4.86
CA VAL A 253 -9.86 -14.74 -5.57
C VAL A 253 -9.29 -14.12 -6.85
N ALA A 254 -7.97 -13.95 -6.95
CA ALA A 254 -7.29 -13.46 -8.15
C ALA A 254 -7.03 -14.58 -9.18
N LEU A 255 -7.20 -15.85 -8.79
CA LEU A 255 -6.93 -17.02 -9.63
C LEU A 255 -8.16 -17.59 -10.33
N ALA A 256 -9.33 -16.97 -10.15
CA ALA A 256 -10.57 -17.37 -10.79
C ALA A 256 -11.23 -16.18 -11.50
N ASP A 257 -11.87 -16.45 -12.63
CA ASP A 257 -12.69 -15.44 -13.32
C ASP A 257 -14.05 -15.25 -12.63
N ALA A 258 -14.87 -14.34 -13.16
CA ALA A 258 -16.21 -14.05 -12.65
C ALA A 258 -17.18 -15.25 -12.73
N THR A 259 -16.85 -16.31 -13.48
CA THR A 259 -17.63 -17.55 -13.59
C THR A 259 -17.16 -18.63 -12.61
N GLY A 260 -16.04 -18.39 -11.91
CA GLY A 260 -15.40 -19.35 -11.03
C GLY A 260 -14.45 -20.31 -11.76
N GLN A 261 -14.15 -20.06 -13.04
CA GLN A 261 -13.18 -20.85 -13.77
C GLN A 261 -11.77 -20.36 -13.42
N MET A 262 -10.87 -21.30 -13.12
CA MET A 262 -9.47 -20.98 -12.84
C MET A 262 -8.82 -20.32 -14.06
N ILE A 263 -8.15 -19.20 -13.83
CA ILE A 263 -7.37 -18.50 -14.86
C ILE A 263 -5.92 -18.96 -14.80
N ASN A 264 -5.30 -19.12 -15.97
CA ASN A 264 -3.86 -19.32 -16.04
C ASN A 264 -3.16 -17.99 -15.80
N ILE A 265 -2.83 -17.73 -14.54
CA ILE A 265 -2.30 -16.45 -14.09
C ILE A 265 -1.05 -16.03 -14.85
N SER A 266 -0.15 -16.99 -15.14
CA SER A 266 1.10 -16.75 -15.85
C SER A 266 0.93 -16.43 -17.34
N SER A 267 -0.26 -16.69 -17.91
CA SER A 267 -0.58 -16.25 -19.27
C SER A 267 -1.05 -14.80 -19.33
N ILE A 268 -1.72 -14.32 -18.27
CA ILE A 268 -2.29 -12.97 -18.23
C ILE A 268 -1.28 -11.98 -17.61
N TYR A 269 -0.57 -12.44 -16.59
CA TYR A 269 0.48 -11.70 -15.90
C TYR A 269 1.76 -12.54 -15.92
N PRO A 270 2.57 -12.44 -16.97
CA PRO A 270 3.77 -13.26 -17.13
C PRO A 270 4.96 -12.78 -16.26
N TYR A 271 4.91 -11.56 -15.73
CA TYR A 271 6.03 -10.95 -15.02
C TYR A 271 5.81 -10.92 -13.50
N ARG A 272 6.90 -10.90 -12.73
CA ARG A 272 6.89 -10.97 -11.25
C ARG A 272 7.59 -9.76 -10.63
N GLY A 273 7.16 -9.42 -9.43
CA GLY A 273 7.67 -8.28 -8.67
C GLY A 273 7.06 -6.95 -9.09
N ILE A 274 7.74 -5.88 -8.73
CA ILE A 274 7.27 -4.50 -8.94
C ILE A 274 7.08 -4.25 -10.44
N SER A 275 5.91 -3.72 -10.79
CA SER A 275 5.55 -3.37 -12.16
C SER A 275 6.57 -2.42 -12.77
N ARG A 276 7.00 -2.69 -14.00
CA ARG A 276 8.02 -1.88 -14.65
C ARG A 276 8.06 -1.97 -16.14
N ASP A 277 8.50 -0.88 -16.75
CA ASP A 277 8.72 -0.80 -18.19
C ASP A 277 9.86 -1.75 -18.63
N PRO A 278 9.77 -2.35 -19.84
CA PRO A 278 10.81 -3.21 -20.37
C PRO A 278 12.20 -2.57 -20.54
N THR A 279 12.30 -1.24 -20.51
CA THR A 279 13.59 -0.51 -20.57
C THR A 279 14.34 -0.49 -19.24
N CYS A 280 13.69 -0.86 -18.14
CA CYS A 280 14.35 -0.99 -16.84
C CYS A 280 15.42 -2.09 -16.86
N ALA A 281 16.62 -1.78 -16.38
CA ALA A 281 17.75 -2.71 -16.34
C ALA A 281 17.99 -3.22 -14.93
N TYR A 282 18.07 -4.54 -14.75
CA TYR A 282 18.48 -5.13 -13.48
C TYR A 282 19.97 -4.91 -13.23
N GLN A 283 20.31 -4.32 -12.09
CA GLN A 283 21.67 -4.07 -11.64
C GLN A 283 22.02 -5.08 -10.55
N SER A 284 22.64 -6.20 -10.94
CA SER A 284 22.93 -7.32 -10.04
C SER A 284 23.83 -6.94 -8.86
N SER A 285 24.75 -5.98 -9.04
CA SER A 285 25.61 -5.47 -7.96
C SER A 285 24.86 -4.66 -6.91
N TRP A 286 23.69 -4.12 -7.25
CA TRP A 286 22.85 -3.33 -6.34
C TRP A 286 21.70 -4.15 -5.79
N GLN A 287 21.32 -5.22 -6.50
CA GLN A 287 20.14 -6.05 -6.25
C GLN A 287 18.84 -5.22 -6.43
N MET A 288 18.87 -4.35 -7.45
CA MET A 288 17.82 -3.38 -7.73
C MET A 288 17.63 -3.22 -9.25
N TYR A 289 16.47 -2.73 -9.65
CA TYR A 289 16.19 -2.31 -11.02
C TYR A 289 16.48 -0.83 -11.18
N LEU A 290 17.15 -0.44 -12.27
CA LEU A 290 17.39 0.94 -12.69
C LEU A 290 16.48 1.27 -13.87
N CYS A 291 15.60 2.24 -13.69
CA CYS A 291 14.62 2.71 -14.68
C CYS A 291 14.86 4.19 -14.99
N THR A 292 14.68 4.61 -16.24
CA THR A 292 14.84 6.02 -16.63
C THR A 292 13.68 6.89 -16.13
N ASN A 293 13.91 8.18 -15.93
CA ASN A 293 12.91 9.16 -15.46
C ASN A 293 11.73 9.43 -16.39
N THR A 294 11.67 8.79 -17.55
CA THR A 294 10.44 8.75 -18.35
C THR A 294 9.29 8.11 -17.58
N ILE A 295 9.61 7.43 -16.49
CA ILE A 295 8.70 6.68 -15.65
C ILE A 295 8.83 7.18 -14.21
N ASP A 296 7.71 7.62 -13.65
CA ASP A 296 7.65 8.02 -12.26
C ASP A 296 7.27 6.84 -11.36
N TYR A 297 8.22 6.37 -10.58
CA TYR A 297 7.97 5.41 -9.51
C TYR A 297 7.65 6.11 -8.20
N ARG A 298 6.60 5.68 -7.50
CA ARG A 298 6.24 6.21 -6.19
C ARG A 298 5.79 5.10 -5.24
N MET A 299 5.91 5.39 -3.95
CA MET A 299 5.41 4.50 -2.90
C MET A 299 3.93 4.80 -2.64
N LEU A 300 3.10 3.77 -2.82
CA LEU A 300 1.68 3.74 -2.46
C LEU A 300 1.54 3.09 -1.09
N ILE A 301 0.89 3.78 -0.16
CA ILE A 301 0.54 3.24 1.14
C ILE A 301 -0.93 2.82 1.14
N MET A 302 -1.19 1.59 1.56
CA MET A 302 -2.53 1.02 1.75
C MET A 302 -2.72 0.64 3.22
N GLU A 303 -3.75 1.18 3.87
CA GLU A 303 -4.02 0.98 5.30
C GLU A 303 -5.43 0.40 5.51
N SER A 304 -5.55 -0.57 6.42
CA SER A 304 -6.83 -0.90 7.06
C SER A 304 -7.08 0.06 8.22
N MET A 305 -8.18 0.81 8.14
CA MET A 305 -8.61 1.77 9.15
C MET A 305 -9.60 1.16 10.17
N ASP A 306 -9.97 -0.12 10.00
CA ASP A 306 -10.80 -0.85 10.95
C ASP A 306 -10.09 -1.00 12.30
N SER A 307 -10.87 -1.07 13.39
CA SER A 307 -10.33 -1.21 14.76
C SER A 307 -9.53 -2.48 15.01
N ASP A 308 -9.68 -3.49 14.15
CA ASP A 308 -8.97 -4.77 14.24
C ASP A 308 -7.77 -4.85 13.27
N THR A 309 -7.25 -3.70 12.82
CA THR A 309 -6.13 -3.55 11.86
C THR A 309 -4.88 -4.38 12.22
N GLU A 310 -4.61 -4.60 13.52
CA GLU A 310 -3.48 -5.43 13.96
C GLU A 310 -3.80 -6.92 14.04
N THR A 311 -5.06 -7.31 14.17
CA THR A 311 -5.45 -8.70 14.40
C THR A 311 -6.01 -9.38 13.17
N ARG A 312 -6.46 -8.60 12.18
CA ARG A 312 -6.92 -9.11 10.90
C ARG A 312 -5.75 -9.11 9.92
N ARG A 313 -5.29 -10.30 9.54
CA ARG A 313 -4.28 -10.45 8.50
C ARG A 313 -4.91 -10.33 7.12
N LEU A 314 -4.52 -9.30 6.35
CA LEU A 314 -4.94 -9.12 4.95
C LEU A 314 -3.94 -9.67 3.94
N SER A 315 -2.73 -9.99 4.40
CA SER A 315 -1.61 -10.43 3.57
C SER A 315 -1.58 -11.94 3.30
N PRO A 316 -0.92 -12.39 2.22
CA PRO A 316 -0.30 -11.59 1.16
C PRO A 316 -1.31 -10.73 0.39
N VAL A 317 -0.91 -9.50 0.08
CA VAL A 317 -1.61 -8.60 -0.85
C VAL A 317 -0.99 -8.80 -2.21
N ALA A 318 -1.79 -9.11 -3.22
CA ALA A 318 -1.35 -9.10 -4.61
C ALA A 318 -1.74 -7.78 -5.27
N ILE A 319 -0.76 -7.10 -5.85
CA ILE A 319 -0.97 -5.97 -6.74
C ILE A 319 -0.60 -6.40 -8.16
N MET A 320 -1.53 -6.18 -9.09
CA MET A 320 -1.44 -6.67 -10.46
C MET A 320 -1.59 -5.50 -11.43
N SER A 321 -0.59 -5.27 -12.27
CA SER A 321 -0.56 -4.13 -13.18
C SER A 321 -1.13 -4.46 -14.56
N ASP A 322 -1.68 -3.47 -15.24
CA ASP A 322 -2.12 -3.59 -16.64
C ASP A 322 -0.99 -3.95 -17.63
N ASN A 323 0.27 -3.71 -17.28
CA ASN A 323 1.45 -4.15 -18.04
C ASN A 323 1.93 -5.59 -17.70
N GLY A 324 1.14 -6.37 -16.94
CA GLY A 324 1.32 -7.82 -16.81
C GLY A 324 2.22 -8.29 -15.66
N TYR A 325 2.48 -7.44 -14.66
CA TYR A 325 3.23 -7.80 -13.46
C TYR A 325 2.33 -8.19 -12.29
N ILE A 326 2.85 -9.05 -11.41
CA ILE A 326 2.29 -9.34 -10.09
C ILE A 326 3.37 -9.17 -9.04
N ASP A 327 3.10 -8.34 -8.04
CA ASP A 327 3.92 -8.22 -6.84
C ASP A 327 3.13 -8.70 -5.61
N LEU A 328 3.83 -9.25 -4.63
CA LEU A 328 3.26 -9.76 -3.38
C LEU A 328 3.83 -8.99 -2.20
N ILE A 329 2.95 -8.52 -1.32
CA ILE A 329 3.28 -7.68 -0.18
C ILE A 329 2.74 -8.33 1.09
N ASN A 330 3.57 -8.45 2.12
CA ASN A 330 3.24 -9.12 3.38
C ASN A 330 2.85 -8.14 4.51
N GLY A 331 3.41 -6.94 4.48
CA GLY A 331 3.32 -5.93 5.53
C GLY A 331 4.35 -6.14 6.66
N PRO A 332 4.39 -5.21 7.64
CA PRO A 332 5.28 -5.26 8.80
C PRO A 332 5.17 -6.55 9.62
N LYS A 333 6.24 -6.87 10.38
CA LYS A 333 6.27 -7.99 11.32
C LYS A 333 5.50 -7.70 12.60
N ASP A 334 5.32 -8.75 13.40
CA ASP A 334 4.83 -8.62 14.76
C ASP A 334 5.93 -8.06 15.69
N HIS A 335 5.57 -7.01 16.44
CA HIS A 335 6.41 -6.35 17.45
C HIS A 335 5.98 -6.66 18.89
N GLY A 336 4.93 -7.45 19.06
CA GLY A 336 4.47 -7.94 20.36
C GLY A 336 5.48 -8.88 21.02
N TRP A 337 5.49 -8.90 22.35
CA TRP A 337 6.23 -9.90 23.12
C TRP A 337 5.34 -11.13 23.32
N CYS A 338 5.45 -12.10 22.43
CA CYS A 338 4.60 -13.30 22.44
C CYS A 338 5.42 -14.56 22.10
N ASN A 339 4.88 -15.73 22.44
CA ASN A 339 5.44 -17.04 22.06
C ASN A 339 4.33 -17.91 21.45
N GLY A 340 4.57 -18.48 20.27
CA GLY A 340 3.63 -19.39 19.59
C GLY A 340 2.31 -18.72 19.20
N PHE A 341 1.17 -19.41 19.41
CA PHE A 341 -0.17 -18.95 19.00
C PHE A 341 -0.70 -17.68 19.70
N SER A 342 0.07 -17.09 20.62
CA SER A 342 -0.24 -15.79 21.22
C SER A 342 0.30 -14.61 20.41
N CYS A 343 1.06 -14.90 19.35
CA CYS A 343 1.51 -13.96 18.33
C CYS A 343 0.45 -13.75 17.24
N GLY A 344 0.59 -12.66 16.51
CA GLY A 344 -0.29 -12.29 15.39
C GLY A 344 -0.78 -10.85 15.42
N THR A 345 -0.18 -9.97 16.22
CA THR A 345 -0.45 -8.53 16.15
C THR A 345 0.43 -7.89 15.09
N ARG A 346 -0.11 -7.79 13.87
CA ARG A 346 0.57 -7.22 12.71
C ARG A 346 -0.33 -6.19 12.07
N ILE A 347 0.12 -4.95 12.03
CA ILE A 347 -0.65 -3.90 11.39
C ILE A 347 -0.86 -4.19 9.89
N SER A 348 -2.11 -4.09 9.45
CA SER A 348 -2.48 -4.12 8.04
C SER A 348 -2.21 -2.77 7.35
N THR A 349 -0.93 -2.39 7.32
CA THR A 349 -0.40 -1.27 6.53
C THR A 349 0.63 -1.81 5.56
N PHE A 350 0.48 -1.48 4.27
CA PHE A 350 1.28 -2.04 3.19
C PHE A 350 1.99 -0.93 2.43
N MET A 351 3.28 -1.11 2.19
CA MET A 351 4.09 -0.24 1.34
C MET A 351 4.24 -0.93 -0.01
N LEU A 352 3.69 -0.33 -1.06
CA LEU A 352 3.74 -0.84 -2.42
C LEU A 352 4.52 0.16 -3.27
N LEU A 353 5.24 -0.32 -4.29
CA LEU A 353 5.83 0.55 -5.31
C LEU A 353 4.99 0.46 -6.59
N ILE A 354 4.63 1.62 -7.15
CA ILE A 354 3.82 1.73 -8.35
C ILE A 354 4.50 2.63 -9.38
N GLU A 355 4.19 2.36 -10.64
CA GLU A 355 4.48 3.17 -11.80
C GLU A 355 3.31 4.15 -12.02
N SER A 356 3.59 5.44 -12.16
CA SER A 356 2.58 6.44 -12.53
C SER A 356 1.97 6.11 -13.90
N GLN A 357 0.73 6.53 -14.15
CA GLN A 357 0.02 6.34 -15.43
C GLN A 357 -0.35 4.87 -15.75
N HIS A 358 -0.50 4.05 -14.72
CA HIS A 358 -0.93 2.65 -14.84
C HIS A 358 -2.18 2.33 -14.05
N GLN A 359 -2.88 1.27 -14.48
CA GLN A 359 -3.95 0.65 -13.70
C GLN A 359 -3.43 -0.53 -12.88
N TYR A 360 -3.85 -0.60 -11.62
CA TYR A 360 -3.55 -1.71 -10.72
C TYR A 360 -4.81 -2.36 -10.13
N LEU A 361 -4.85 -3.69 -10.16
CA LEU A 361 -5.83 -4.50 -9.45
C LEU A 361 -5.21 -5.03 -8.15
N ILE A 362 -5.94 -4.90 -7.04
CA ILE A 362 -5.47 -5.26 -5.71
C ILE A 362 -6.38 -6.35 -5.14
N TYR A 363 -5.77 -7.44 -4.70
CA TYR A 363 -6.44 -8.58 -4.07
C TYR A 363 -5.84 -8.83 -2.70
N LEU A 364 -6.70 -9.09 -1.72
CA LEU A 364 -6.32 -9.44 -0.35
C LEU A 364 -6.53 -10.95 -0.13
N SER A 365 -5.78 -11.53 0.79
CA SER A 365 -5.91 -12.96 1.14
C SER A 365 -7.01 -13.26 2.15
N SER A 366 -7.68 -12.23 2.67
CA SER A 366 -8.72 -12.31 3.70
C SER A 366 -9.84 -11.32 3.42
N THR A 367 -10.89 -11.35 4.26
CA THR A 367 -12.04 -10.45 4.15
C THR A 367 -11.61 -8.98 4.21
N GLN A 368 -12.09 -8.20 3.25
CA GLN A 368 -11.73 -6.79 3.12
C GLN A 368 -12.23 -5.96 4.31
N PRO A 369 -11.44 -4.98 4.78
CA PRO A 369 -11.88 -4.03 5.79
C PRO A 369 -13.07 -3.18 5.36
N ASN A 370 -13.82 -2.73 6.37
CA ASN A 370 -14.93 -1.80 6.16
C ASN A 370 -14.42 -0.41 5.79
N ASP A 371 -13.24 -0.03 6.26
CA ASP A 371 -12.58 1.24 5.99
C ASP A 371 -11.14 0.99 5.52
N MET A 372 -10.86 1.33 4.26
CA MET A 372 -9.55 1.22 3.63
C MET A 372 -9.07 2.59 3.20
N ARG A 373 -7.79 2.90 3.42
CA ARG A 373 -7.20 4.17 3.02
C ARG A 373 -6.00 3.98 2.09
N PHE A 374 -5.91 4.84 1.08
CA PHE A 374 -4.85 4.87 0.09
C PHE A 374 -4.25 6.27 0.00
N ARG A 375 -2.93 6.33 -0.16
CA ARG A 375 -2.17 7.57 -0.42
C ARG A 375 -0.89 7.24 -1.18
N ILE A 376 -0.49 8.12 -2.10
CA ILE A 376 0.83 8.06 -2.71
C ILE A 376 1.69 9.08 -1.99
N ILE A 377 2.79 8.65 -1.36
CA ILE A 377 3.65 9.55 -0.59
C ILE A 377 4.66 10.27 -1.49
N ASN A 378 5.16 11.42 -1.03
CA ASN A 378 6.22 12.19 -1.71
C ASN A 378 5.90 12.53 -3.17
N SER A 379 4.64 12.86 -3.44
CA SER A 379 4.09 13.04 -4.78
C SER A 379 3.18 14.25 -4.85
N ASP A 380 2.87 14.69 -6.07
CA ASP A 380 1.89 15.73 -6.35
C ASP A 380 0.82 15.20 -7.32
N ALA A 381 -0.11 16.07 -7.72
CA ALA A 381 -1.24 15.71 -8.59
C ALA A 381 -0.85 15.28 -10.02
N SER A 382 0.44 15.37 -10.41
CA SER A 382 0.92 14.84 -11.69
C SER A 382 1.09 13.32 -11.70
N ILE A 383 1.23 12.71 -10.52
CA ILE A 383 1.29 11.25 -10.36
C ILE A 383 -0.13 10.75 -10.28
N VAL A 384 -0.60 10.00 -11.29
CA VAL A 384 -2.00 9.57 -11.40
C VAL A 384 -2.09 8.09 -11.73
N ASN A 385 -2.97 7.38 -11.03
CA ASN A 385 -3.21 5.96 -11.26
C ASN A 385 -4.70 5.61 -11.15
N THR A 386 -5.10 4.53 -11.82
CA THR A 386 -6.38 3.88 -11.55
C THR A 386 -6.13 2.67 -10.67
N LEU A 387 -6.75 2.60 -9.49
CA LEU A 387 -6.66 1.45 -8.61
C LEU A 387 -8.01 0.75 -8.55
N ALA A 388 -7.98 -0.55 -8.27
CA ALA A 388 -9.19 -1.33 -8.05
C ALA A 388 -8.99 -2.37 -6.95
N LEU A 389 -9.75 -2.26 -5.87
CA LEU A 389 -9.73 -3.23 -4.77
C LEU A 389 -10.87 -4.24 -4.92
N GLN A 390 -10.54 -5.53 -4.85
CA GLN A 390 -11.54 -6.61 -4.85
C GLN A 390 -12.26 -6.69 -3.50
N TYR A 391 -13.60 -6.83 -3.53
CA TYR A 391 -14.45 -7.09 -2.36
C TYR A 391 -15.22 -8.40 -2.50
N ASP A 392 -15.46 -9.11 -1.39
CA ASP A 392 -16.22 -10.36 -1.43
C ASP A 392 -17.74 -10.17 -1.47
N SER A 393 -18.22 -8.99 -1.07
CA SER A 393 -19.64 -8.65 -1.00
C SER A 393 -20.08 -7.78 -2.19
N LEU A 394 -21.40 -7.70 -2.43
CA LEU A 394 -22.01 -6.75 -3.37
C LEU A 394 -22.56 -5.50 -2.66
N GLN A 395 -22.07 -5.24 -1.44
CA GLN A 395 -22.37 -3.99 -0.75
C GLN A 395 -21.83 -2.82 -1.57
N GLN A 396 -22.41 -1.65 -1.34
CA GLN A 396 -21.96 -0.46 -2.04
C GLN A 396 -20.68 0.04 -1.38
N ILE A 397 -19.69 0.39 -2.18
CA ILE A 397 -18.45 1.02 -1.71
C ILE A 397 -18.60 2.52 -1.94
N ASP A 398 -18.45 3.30 -0.87
CA ASP A 398 -18.38 4.75 -0.90
C ASP A 398 -16.93 5.17 -1.00
N VAL A 399 -16.64 6.12 -1.89
CA VAL A 399 -15.30 6.66 -2.09
C VAL A 399 -15.27 8.09 -1.58
N TYR A 400 -14.23 8.43 -0.82
CA TYR A 400 -13.99 9.77 -0.32
C TYR A 400 -12.63 10.25 -0.80
N ALA A 401 -12.57 11.44 -1.39
CA ALA A 401 -11.35 12.12 -1.75
C ALA A 401 -11.09 13.25 -0.74
N ASN A 402 -9.96 13.20 -0.03
CA ASN A 402 -9.63 14.10 1.07
C ASN A 402 -10.78 14.24 2.09
N GLY A 403 -11.43 13.11 2.39
CA GLY A 403 -12.55 13.03 3.31
C GLY A 403 -13.89 13.57 2.81
N ILE A 404 -14.01 13.92 1.52
CA ILE A 404 -15.25 14.37 0.88
C ILE A 404 -15.81 13.27 -0.03
N TYR A 405 -17.10 12.97 0.11
CA TYR A 405 -17.76 11.93 -0.68
C TYR A 405 -17.74 12.24 -2.18
N VAL A 406 -17.34 11.25 -2.99
CA VAL A 406 -17.36 11.33 -4.45
C VAL A 406 -18.36 10.31 -5.00
N PRO A 407 -19.48 10.76 -5.62
CA PRO A 407 -20.47 9.84 -6.16
C PRO A 407 -19.90 9.00 -7.32
N PRO A 408 -20.36 7.75 -7.48
CA PRO A 408 -19.96 6.91 -8.61
C PRO A 408 -20.32 7.53 -9.96
N ILE A 409 -19.46 7.33 -10.96
CA ILE A 409 -19.65 7.90 -12.31
C ILE A 409 -20.89 7.36 -13.05
N ASN A 410 -21.45 6.25 -12.56
CA ASN A 410 -22.64 5.63 -13.12
C ASN A 410 -23.95 6.12 -12.49
N GLN A 411 -23.91 7.29 -11.87
CA GLN A 411 -25.10 7.98 -11.37
C GLN A 411 -25.99 8.46 -12.51
N ASN A 412 -27.29 8.24 -12.36
CA ASN A 412 -28.34 8.76 -13.22
C ASN A 412 -28.72 10.18 -12.78
N MET A 413 -28.29 11.18 -13.57
CA MET A 413 -28.50 12.60 -13.27
C MET A 413 -29.96 13.06 -13.43
N ASN A 414 -30.87 12.21 -13.89
CA ASN A 414 -32.31 12.54 -13.98
C ASN A 414 -33.02 12.53 -12.62
N TYR A 415 -32.39 11.98 -11.57
CA TYR A 415 -32.92 11.97 -10.22
C TYR A 415 -32.19 13.00 -9.35
N PRO A 416 -32.90 13.73 -8.46
CA PRO A 416 -32.29 14.71 -7.56
C PRO A 416 -31.53 14.05 -6.38
N TYR A 417 -31.44 12.73 -6.38
CA TYR A 417 -30.77 11.89 -5.39
C TYR A 417 -30.00 10.78 -6.09
N MET A 418 -29.20 10.02 -5.33
CA MET A 418 -28.40 8.93 -5.87
C MET A 418 -29.28 7.84 -6.49
N MET A 419 -29.15 7.66 -7.80
CA MET A 419 -29.70 6.54 -8.54
C MET A 419 -28.60 6.00 -9.44
N LEU A 420 -28.31 4.72 -9.39
CA LEU A 420 -27.20 4.09 -10.11
C LEU A 420 -27.72 3.31 -11.32
N MET A 421 -26.99 3.42 -12.43
CA MET A 421 -27.26 2.69 -13.66
C MET A 421 -26.47 1.38 -13.70
N ASP A 422 -27.03 0.37 -14.38
CA ASP A 422 -26.35 -0.89 -14.70
C ASP A 422 -25.63 -0.84 -16.06
N THR A 423 -25.24 0.36 -16.50
CA THR A 423 -24.41 0.53 -17.70
C THR A 423 -22.97 0.14 -17.41
N PRO A 424 -22.23 -0.42 -18.39
CA PRO A 424 -20.79 -0.53 -18.28
C PRO A 424 -20.19 0.86 -18.09
N ASN A 425 -19.25 1.00 -17.15
CA ASN A 425 -18.47 2.22 -16.98
C ASN A 425 -17.01 1.83 -16.90
N THR A 426 -16.17 2.76 -17.36
CA THR A 426 -14.72 2.61 -17.37
C THR A 426 -14.15 3.92 -16.87
N LEU A 427 -13.25 3.84 -15.90
CA LEU A 427 -12.41 4.97 -15.53
C LEU A 427 -11.23 5.05 -16.50
N THR A 428 -10.76 6.26 -16.72
CA THR A 428 -9.52 6.54 -17.43
C THR A 428 -8.61 7.33 -16.51
N LEU A 429 -7.31 7.34 -16.79
CA LEU A 429 -6.34 8.18 -16.07
C LEU A 429 -6.65 9.68 -16.18
N SER A 430 -7.44 10.09 -17.17
CA SER A 430 -7.92 11.48 -17.33
C SER A 430 -9.18 11.80 -16.54
N SER A 431 -9.80 10.82 -15.90
CA SER A 431 -10.97 11.06 -15.06
C SER A 431 -10.58 11.85 -13.81
N PRO A 432 -11.44 12.75 -13.30
CA PRO A 432 -11.12 13.51 -12.09
C PRO A 432 -10.74 12.59 -10.92
N VAL A 433 -9.80 13.01 -10.07
CA VAL A 433 -9.40 12.27 -8.87
C VAL A 433 -10.62 11.95 -7.99
N GLY A 434 -10.66 10.74 -7.43
CA GLY A 434 -11.80 10.21 -6.69
C GLY A 434 -12.96 9.69 -7.56
N SER A 435 -12.95 9.91 -8.88
CA SER A 435 -13.91 9.27 -9.79
C SER A 435 -13.86 7.76 -9.59
N ASN A 436 -15.02 7.14 -9.43
CA ASN A 436 -15.11 5.75 -9.01
C ASN A 436 -16.33 5.04 -9.60
N PHE A 437 -16.27 3.71 -9.59
CA PHE A 437 -17.44 2.85 -9.74
C PHE A 437 -17.16 1.46 -9.17
N PHE A 438 -18.23 0.76 -8.78
CA PHE A 438 -18.12 -0.63 -8.34
C PHE A 438 -18.54 -1.58 -9.47
N ASN A 439 -17.58 -2.34 -10.01
CA ASN A 439 -17.84 -3.39 -10.98
C ASN A 439 -18.38 -4.62 -10.24
N ARG A 440 -19.67 -4.90 -10.40
CA ARG A 440 -20.37 -5.98 -9.70
C ARG A 440 -20.08 -7.37 -10.25
N THR A 441 -19.61 -7.46 -11.49
CA THR A 441 -19.27 -8.73 -12.14
C THR A 441 -17.96 -9.26 -11.58
N THR A 442 -16.95 -8.40 -11.47
CA THR A 442 -15.64 -8.75 -10.91
C THR A 442 -15.52 -8.46 -9.42
N LYS A 443 -16.53 -7.80 -8.83
CA LYS A 443 -16.54 -7.26 -7.46
C LYS A 443 -15.37 -6.33 -7.15
N MET A 444 -15.00 -5.49 -8.12
CA MET A 444 -13.88 -4.55 -8.01
C MET A 444 -14.38 -3.13 -7.80
N ALA A 445 -13.91 -2.47 -6.75
CA ALA A 445 -14.11 -1.04 -6.51
C ALA A 445 -13.01 -0.25 -7.21
N TYR A 446 -13.31 0.29 -8.40
CA TYR A 446 -12.38 1.10 -9.18
C TYR A 446 -12.42 2.56 -8.72
N PHE A 447 -11.26 3.20 -8.63
CA PHE A 447 -11.13 4.63 -8.33
C PHE A 447 -9.86 5.23 -8.93
N VAL A 448 -9.88 6.53 -9.21
CA VAL A 448 -8.69 7.30 -9.61
C VAL A 448 -8.08 7.95 -8.37
N ILE A 449 -6.77 7.81 -8.21
CA ILE A 449 -5.96 8.45 -7.17
C ILE A 449 -4.85 9.27 -7.82
N ASP A 450 -4.49 10.38 -7.17
CA ASP A 450 -3.28 11.15 -7.51
C ASP A 450 -2.36 11.31 -6.29
N GLY A 451 -1.17 11.87 -6.51
CA GLY A 451 -0.19 12.09 -5.44
C GLY A 451 -0.57 13.13 -4.38
N ALA A 452 -1.58 13.95 -4.63
CA ALA A 452 -2.02 15.00 -3.71
C ALA A 452 -3.24 14.61 -2.87
N THR A 453 -3.88 13.49 -3.19
CA THR A 453 -5.20 13.13 -2.65
C THR A 453 -5.16 11.83 -1.87
N VAL A 454 -5.71 11.87 -0.65
CA VAL A 454 -5.99 10.66 0.13
C VAL A 454 -7.35 10.11 -0.29
N ILE A 455 -7.41 8.81 -0.59
CA ILE A 455 -8.65 8.12 -0.93
C ILE A 455 -9.04 7.17 0.18
N ASP A 456 -10.27 7.30 0.70
CA ASP A 456 -10.88 6.34 1.62
C ASP A 456 -11.98 5.55 0.90
N LEU A 457 -11.99 4.23 1.06
CA LEU A 457 -13.06 3.34 0.63
C LEU A 457 -13.82 2.85 1.86
N LYS A 458 -15.13 3.10 1.88
CA LYS A 458 -16.01 2.66 2.97
C LYS A 458 -17.10 1.73 2.48
N ILE A 459 -17.20 0.57 3.11
CA ILE A 459 -18.33 -0.34 2.91
C ILE A 459 -19.59 0.32 3.47
N SER A 460 -20.61 0.49 2.62
CA SER A 460 -21.94 0.92 3.03
C SER A 460 -22.92 -0.25 2.99
N PRO A 461 -23.70 -0.48 4.07
CA PRO A 461 -24.77 -1.46 4.07
C PRO A 461 -25.77 -1.23 2.93
N LEU A 462 -26.21 -2.33 2.31
CA LEU A 462 -27.14 -2.35 1.18
C LEU A 462 -28.19 -3.43 1.42
N ILE A 463 -29.47 -3.07 1.36
CA ILE A 463 -30.58 -4.02 1.35
C ILE A 463 -30.93 -4.30 -0.10
N VAL A 464 -31.04 -5.57 -0.46
CA VAL A 464 -31.44 -6.00 -1.81
C VAL A 464 -32.74 -6.79 -1.72
N LEU A 465 -33.77 -6.31 -2.40
CA LEU A 465 -35.08 -6.96 -2.50
C LEU A 465 -35.34 -7.42 -3.93
N THR A 466 -35.97 -8.57 -4.09
CA THR A 466 -36.34 -9.13 -5.39
C THR A 466 -37.82 -9.48 -5.41
N PHE A 467 -38.55 -8.94 -6.37
CA PHE A 467 -39.99 -9.18 -6.59
C PHE A 467 -40.21 -9.93 -7.89
N GLY A 468 -41.15 -10.87 -7.90
CA GLY A 468 -41.65 -11.45 -9.14
C GLY A 468 -42.63 -10.50 -9.82
N LEU A 469 -42.45 -10.25 -11.11
CA LEU A 469 -43.40 -9.52 -11.94
C LEU A 469 -44.31 -10.54 -12.67
N PRO A 470 -45.63 -10.26 -12.78
CA PRO A 470 -46.51 -11.03 -13.65
C PRO A 470 -46.06 -10.93 -15.12
N PRO A 471 -46.45 -11.87 -15.99
CA PRO A 471 -46.16 -11.85 -17.43
C PRO A 471 -46.95 -10.73 -18.14
N GLN A 472 -46.63 -9.49 -17.83
CA GLN A 472 -47.04 -8.27 -18.52
C GLN A 472 -45.79 -7.69 -19.20
N THR A 473 -45.97 -6.87 -20.23
CA THR A 473 -44.82 -6.18 -20.83
C THR A 473 -44.24 -5.20 -19.80
N PRO A 474 -42.90 -5.12 -19.64
CA PRO A 474 -42.26 -4.14 -18.76
C PRO A 474 -42.89 -2.74 -18.88
N ALA A 475 -43.14 -2.30 -20.12
CA ALA A 475 -43.71 -0.98 -20.43
C ALA A 475 -45.11 -0.71 -19.84
N SER A 476 -45.95 -1.72 -19.57
CA SER A 476 -47.28 -1.51 -18.96
C SER A 476 -47.23 -1.45 -17.43
N PHE A 477 -46.20 -2.01 -16.81
CA PHE A 477 -46.00 -1.98 -15.35
C PHE A 477 -45.40 -0.65 -14.87
N PHE A 478 -44.59 -0.01 -15.71
CA PHE A 478 -43.91 1.24 -15.41
C PHE A 478 -44.76 2.45 -15.84
N SER A 479 -45.91 2.64 -15.20
CA SER A 479 -46.54 3.96 -15.19
C SER A 479 -45.58 4.95 -14.52
N THR A 480 -45.69 6.23 -14.90
CA THR A 480 -44.92 7.34 -14.34
C THR A 480 -44.86 7.20 -12.81
N ASN A 481 -43.65 7.23 -12.21
CA ASN A 481 -43.37 7.12 -10.75
C ASN A 481 -43.05 5.74 -10.13
N LEU A 482 -42.45 4.78 -10.88
CA LEU A 482 -41.98 3.49 -10.33
C LEU A 482 -41.22 3.60 -8.99
N VAL A 483 -40.20 4.45 -8.92
CA VAL A 483 -39.36 4.60 -7.72
C VAL A 483 -40.19 5.09 -6.53
N SER A 484 -41.09 6.06 -6.75
CA SER A 484 -41.98 6.58 -5.71
C SER A 484 -42.99 5.54 -5.23
N ASN A 485 -43.49 4.69 -6.12
CA ASN A 485 -44.41 3.60 -5.77
C ASN A 485 -43.71 2.53 -4.94
N LEU A 486 -42.48 2.14 -5.32
CA LEU A 486 -41.65 1.22 -4.54
C LEU A 486 -41.31 1.81 -3.17
N ALA A 487 -41.00 3.10 -3.11
CA ALA A 487 -40.73 3.81 -1.86
C ALA A 487 -41.93 3.75 -0.91
N ALA A 488 -43.14 4.05 -1.42
CA ALA A 488 -44.38 3.98 -0.67
C ALA A 488 -44.70 2.54 -0.18
N LEU A 489 -44.52 1.55 -1.06
CA LEU A 489 -44.72 0.13 -0.73
C LEU A 489 -43.82 -0.33 0.41
N LEU A 490 -42.55 0.08 0.38
CA LEU A 490 -41.54 -0.36 1.33
C LEU A 490 -41.49 0.51 2.60
N GLY A 491 -42.27 1.59 2.65
CA GLY A 491 -42.25 2.54 3.75
C GLY A 491 -40.89 3.25 3.89
N VAL A 492 -40.15 3.43 2.78
CA VAL A 492 -38.85 4.10 2.77
C VAL A 492 -38.91 5.39 1.95
N PRO A 493 -38.11 6.42 2.29
CA PRO A 493 -37.92 7.58 1.42
C PRO A 493 -37.39 7.19 0.03
N ALA A 494 -37.87 7.87 -1.02
CA ALA A 494 -37.46 7.56 -2.40
C ALA A 494 -35.96 7.72 -2.66
N ASN A 495 -35.29 8.63 -1.94
CA ASN A 495 -33.84 8.83 -2.01
C ASN A 495 -33.02 7.71 -1.34
N MET A 496 -33.66 6.76 -0.66
CA MET A 496 -32.99 5.54 -0.19
C MET A 496 -32.94 4.44 -1.24
N ILE A 497 -33.80 4.50 -2.28
CA ILE A 497 -33.75 3.57 -3.40
C ILE A 497 -32.68 4.05 -4.38
N VAL A 498 -31.57 3.31 -4.43
CA VAL A 498 -30.40 3.69 -5.23
C VAL A 498 -30.24 2.90 -6.51
N ARG A 499 -30.99 1.82 -6.69
CA ARG A 499 -30.98 1.03 -7.93
C ARG A 499 -32.30 0.29 -8.11
N VAL A 500 -32.79 0.25 -9.34
CA VAL A 500 -33.91 -0.58 -9.76
C VAL A 500 -33.54 -1.26 -11.07
N ASN A 501 -33.55 -2.59 -11.09
CA ASN A 501 -33.20 -3.39 -12.27
C ASN A 501 -34.26 -4.45 -12.56
N ILE A 502 -34.56 -4.68 -13.84
CA ILE A 502 -35.49 -5.69 -14.31
C ILE A 502 -34.68 -6.82 -14.94
N VAL A 503 -34.72 -7.99 -14.30
CA VAL A 503 -34.00 -9.18 -14.73
C VAL A 503 -34.98 -10.12 -15.44
N SER A 504 -34.73 -10.41 -16.72
CA SER A 504 -35.52 -11.39 -17.48
C SER A 504 -35.09 -12.82 -17.17
N ALA A 505 -36.05 -13.74 -16.95
CA ALA A 505 -35.80 -15.18 -16.80
C ALA A 505 -35.15 -15.82 -18.05
N ASN A 506 -35.22 -15.16 -19.20
CA ASN A 506 -34.63 -15.67 -20.45
C ASN A 506 -33.09 -15.60 -20.42
N ASN A 507 -32.52 -14.63 -19.71
CA ASN A 507 -31.06 -14.38 -19.70
C ASN A 507 -30.37 -14.83 -18.40
N ASN A 508 -31.13 -15.35 -17.42
CA ASN A 508 -30.58 -15.75 -16.13
C ASN A 508 -31.08 -17.14 -15.71
N THR A 509 -30.19 -18.14 -15.74
CA THR A 509 -30.48 -19.54 -15.41
C THR A 509 -30.96 -19.75 -13.97
N ARG A 510 -30.55 -18.89 -13.03
CA ARG A 510 -30.98 -18.93 -11.62
C ARG A 510 -32.43 -18.46 -11.46
N VAL A 511 -32.80 -17.40 -12.17
CA VAL A 511 -34.18 -16.90 -12.26
C VAL A 511 -35.10 -17.92 -12.93
N ARG A 512 -34.61 -18.60 -13.97
CA ARG A 512 -35.33 -19.67 -14.67
C ARG A 512 -35.63 -20.89 -13.78
N ARG A 513 -34.77 -21.18 -12.79
CA ARG A 513 -35.01 -22.26 -11.81
C ARG A 513 -35.99 -21.89 -10.70
N GLN A 514 -36.10 -20.61 -10.34
CA GLN A 514 -37.01 -20.11 -9.31
C GLN A 514 -38.39 -19.74 -9.87
N SER A 515 -38.49 -19.56 -11.18
CA SER A 515 -39.74 -19.28 -11.89
C SER A 515 -40.30 -20.56 -12.49
N SER A 516 -41.53 -20.93 -12.13
CA SER A 516 -42.27 -22.03 -12.77
C SER A 516 -42.69 -21.73 -14.22
N ASN A 517 -42.60 -20.47 -14.66
CA ASN A 517 -43.04 -20.01 -15.98
C ASN A 517 -41.86 -19.48 -16.82
N ALA A 518 -41.76 -19.93 -18.07
CA ALA A 518 -40.91 -19.30 -19.08
C ALA A 518 -41.49 -17.91 -19.40
N GLY A 519 -40.69 -16.84 -19.26
CA GLY A 519 -41.10 -15.46 -19.55
C GLY A 519 -41.40 -14.55 -18.34
N SER A 520 -41.08 -14.97 -17.11
CA SER A 520 -41.20 -14.08 -15.93
C SER A 520 -40.07 -13.05 -15.86
N TYR A 521 -40.40 -11.86 -15.38
CA TYR A 521 -39.43 -10.81 -15.05
C TYR A 521 -39.29 -10.74 -13.53
N GLN A 522 -38.08 -10.46 -13.03
CA GLN A 522 -37.84 -10.14 -11.63
C GLN A 522 -37.43 -8.67 -11.51
N LEU A 523 -38.04 -7.96 -10.58
CA LEU A 523 -37.65 -6.61 -10.21
C LEU A 523 -36.69 -6.69 -9.02
N ARG A 524 -35.46 -6.20 -9.19
CA ARG A 524 -34.47 -6.08 -8.12
C ARG A 524 -34.37 -4.63 -7.69
N VAL A 525 -34.55 -4.36 -6.40
CA VAL A 525 -34.50 -3.04 -5.79
C VAL A 525 -33.39 -3.01 -4.75
N GLU A 526 -32.55 -1.99 -4.79
CA GLU A 526 -31.48 -1.80 -3.81
C GLU A 526 -31.73 -0.53 -2.99
N ILE A 527 -31.66 -0.68 -1.67
CA ILE A 527 -31.99 0.35 -0.69
C ILE A 527 -30.79 0.58 0.22
N ARG A 528 -30.42 1.85 0.40
CA ARG A 528 -29.38 2.27 1.35
C ARG A 528 -29.67 3.65 1.92
N SER A 529 -29.03 3.98 3.03
CA SER A 529 -28.95 5.35 3.52
C SER A 529 -28.11 6.19 2.56
N SER A 530 -28.42 7.49 2.48
CA SER A 530 -27.59 8.45 1.76
C SER A 530 -26.16 8.46 2.36
N PRO A 531 -25.12 8.54 1.51
CA PRO A 531 -23.74 8.66 1.98
C PRO A 531 -23.54 9.90 2.85
N VAL A 532 -22.69 9.78 3.86
CA VAL A 532 -22.23 10.94 4.65
C VAL A 532 -21.39 11.82 3.71
N GLN A 533 -21.63 13.13 3.67
CA GLN A 533 -20.94 14.01 2.70
C GLN A 533 -19.45 14.24 3.07
N SER A 534 -19.10 14.10 4.35
CA SER A 534 -17.73 14.24 4.83
C SER A 534 -17.43 13.24 5.94
N LEU A 535 -16.19 12.74 6.00
CA LEU A 535 -15.73 11.79 7.02
C LEU A 535 -15.74 12.35 8.46
N SER A 536 -15.89 13.66 8.64
CA SER A 536 -16.12 14.27 9.96
C SER A 536 -17.55 14.10 10.48
N GLY A 537 -18.45 13.49 9.67
CA GLY A 537 -19.84 13.23 10.02
C GLY A 537 -20.04 11.93 10.84
N ASN A 538 -21.21 11.79 11.44
CA ASN A 538 -21.49 10.72 12.40
C ASN A 538 -21.94 9.41 11.69
N PHE A 539 -21.03 8.44 11.50
CA PHE A 539 -21.27 7.17 10.78
C PHE A 539 -22.16 6.17 11.54
N SER A 540 -22.18 6.18 12.87
CA SER A 540 -22.87 5.12 13.65
C SER A 540 -24.39 5.12 13.47
N ALA A 541 -24.98 6.27 13.15
CA ALA A 541 -26.43 6.42 12.99
C ALA A 541 -26.97 5.72 11.72
N THR A 542 -26.18 5.64 10.64
CA THR A 542 -26.63 5.06 9.36
C THR A 542 -26.72 3.54 9.43
N THR A 543 -25.75 2.87 10.06
CA THR A 543 -25.77 1.41 10.22
C THR A 543 -26.97 0.94 11.04
N GLN A 544 -27.27 1.65 12.15
CA GLN A 544 -28.43 1.32 12.99
C GLN A 544 -29.76 1.55 12.24
N LEU A 545 -29.86 2.62 11.45
CA LEU A 545 -31.02 2.87 10.59
C LEU A 545 -31.23 1.71 9.61
N MET A 546 -30.18 1.27 8.93
CA MET A 546 -30.25 0.18 7.96
C MET A 546 -30.61 -1.16 8.61
N ALA A 547 -30.11 -1.43 9.82
CA ALA A 547 -30.48 -2.62 10.59
C ALA A 547 -31.99 -2.60 10.96
N ASN A 548 -32.49 -1.48 11.47
CA ASN A 548 -33.90 -1.31 11.82
C ASN A 548 -34.81 -1.48 10.60
N LEU A 549 -34.46 -0.85 9.47
CA LEU A 549 -35.19 -1.00 8.21
C LEU A 549 -35.22 -2.45 7.74
N THR A 550 -34.09 -3.16 7.85
CA THR A 550 -34.01 -4.59 7.52
C THR A 550 -34.98 -5.40 8.38
N SER A 551 -35.01 -5.18 9.69
CA SER A 551 -35.95 -5.85 10.60
C SER A 551 -37.43 -5.56 10.26
N ILE A 552 -37.76 -4.32 9.92
CA ILE A 552 -39.13 -3.94 9.51
C ILE A 552 -39.54 -4.69 8.25
N ILE A 553 -38.71 -4.67 7.21
CA ILE A 553 -39.00 -5.32 5.93
C ILE A 553 -39.15 -6.84 6.10
N ILE A 554 -38.28 -7.46 6.91
CA ILE A 554 -38.37 -8.91 7.21
C ILE A 554 -39.69 -9.23 7.93
N ASN A 555 -40.09 -8.45 8.93
CA ASN A 555 -41.35 -8.67 9.65
C ASN A 555 -42.58 -8.51 8.73
N GLN A 556 -42.58 -7.50 7.85
CA GLN A 556 -43.64 -7.30 6.86
C GLN A 556 -43.72 -8.43 5.83
N TYR A 557 -42.56 -8.98 5.43
CA TYR A 557 -42.50 -10.14 4.55
C TYR A 557 -43.04 -11.41 5.24
N GLN A 558 -42.65 -11.65 6.50
CA GLN A 558 -43.09 -12.83 7.27
C GLN A 558 -44.58 -12.78 7.64
N SER A 559 -45.12 -11.59 7.88
CA SER A 559 -46.55 -11.39 8.18
C SER A 559 -47.46 -11.41 6.95
N GLY A 560 -46.90 -11.49 5.73
CA GLY A 560 -47.67 -11.45 4.49
C GLY A 560 -48.19 -10.07 4.11
N GLU A 561 -47.83 -9.01 4.84
CA GLU A 561 -48.23 -7.62 4.53
C GLU A 561 -47.61 -7.14 3.23
N LEU A 562 -46.31 -7.44 3.01
CA LEU A 562 -45.58 -6.99 1.83
C LEU A 562 -46.12 -7.62 0.54
N GLN A 563 -46.53 -8.90 0.60
CA GLN A 563 -47.14 -9.64 -0.51
C GLN A 563 -48.54 -9.13 -0.81
N ARG A 564 -49.34 -8.79 0.21
CA ARG A 564 -50.67 -8.19 0.04
C ARG A 564 -50.58 -6.81 -0.59
N ALA A 565 -49.67 -5.97 -0.11
CA ALA A 565 -49.44 -4.64 -0.66
C ALA A 565 -48.93 -4.71 -2.12
N TRP A 566 -48.02 -5.65 -2.42
CA TRP A 566 -47.55 -5.90 -3.79
C TRP A 566 -48.67 -6.37 -4.73
N ALA A 567 -49.57 -7.25 -4.25
CA ALA A 567 -50.71 -7.69 -5.03
C ALA A 567 -51.70 -6.54 -5.33
N MET A 568 -51.97 -5.70 -4.34
CA MET A 568 -52.84 -4.53 -4.51
C MET A 568 -52.28 -3.50 -5.50
N CYS A 569 -50.95 -3.34 -5.59
CA CYS A 569 -50.32 -2.50 -6.61
C CYS A 569 -50.53 -3.01 -8.04
N ASN A 570 -50.77 -4.32 -8.24
CA ASN A 570 -51.04 -4.91 -9.54
C ASN A 570 -52.51 -4.77 -9.98
N ASP A 571 -53.42 -4.58 -9.03
CA ASP A 571 -54.88 -4.49 -9.27
C ASP A 571 -55.36 -3.06 -9.60
N THR A 572 -54.46 -2.06 -9.51
CA THR A 572 -54.79 -0.63 -9.75
C THR A 572 -54.43 -0.09 -11.14
N ASN A 573 -54.12 -0.96 -12.11
CA ASN A 573 -53.92 -0.57 -13.51
C ASN A 573 -55.15 -0.85 -14.38
#